data_AF-A0A6L8U526-F1
#
_entry.id   AF-A0A6L8U526-F1
#
_cell.length_a   1.000
_cell.length_b   1.000
_cell.length_c   1.000
_cell.angle_alpha   90.00
_cell.angle_beta   90.00
_cell.angle_gamma   90.00
#
_symmetry.space_group_name_H-M   'P 1'
#
loop_
_entity.id
_entity.type
_entity.pdbx_description
1 polymer ?
#
loop_
_entity_poly.entity_id
_entity_poly.type
_entity_poly.pdbx_seq_one_letter_code
_entity_poly.pdbx_strand_id
1 'polypeptide(L)' 'MHKRRGFKVENLKRIHRKELVFNSLELDAINIYCKRYHIRNRSKFLRETIISKVLNKFETDHPRLF' A
#
# COMPACT_ATOMS: atom_id res chain seq x y z
N MET A 1 -16.39 13.91 17.25
CA MET A 1 -15.25 14.05 16.30
C MET A 1 -15.67 14.99 15.18
N HIS A 2 -15.09 16.19 15.11
CA HIS A 2 -15.41 17.18 14.08
C HIS A 2 -14.95 16.65 12.70
N LYS A 3 -15.89 16.38 11.78
CA LYS A 3 -15.59 15.98 10.40
C LYS A 3 -14.82 17.11 9.71
N ARG A 4 -13.56 16.87 9.35
CA ARG A 4 -12.76 17.81 8.54
C ARG A 4 -13.50 18.05 7.21
N ARG A 5 -13.78 19.31 6.87
CA ARG A 5 -14.36 19.69 5.57
C ARG A 5 -13.50 19.09 4.44
N GLY A 6 -14.10 18.33 3.54
CA GLY A 6 -13.43 17.64 2.42
C GLY A 6 -13.27 16.13 2.56
N PHE A 7 -13.46 15.54 3.74
CA PHE A 7 -13.29 14.10 3.95
C PHE A 7 -14.59 13.33 3.64
N LYS A 8 -14.86 13.07 2.35
CA LYS A 8 -15.96 12.18 1.93
C LYS A 8 -15.57 10.73 2.19
N VAL A 9 -16.17 10.12 3.22
CA VAL A 9 -15.92 8.72 3.63
C VAL A 9 -16.15 7.72 2.49
N GLU A 10 -17.07 8.04 1.57
CA GLU A 10 -17.37 7.23 0.39
C GLU A 10 -16.16 7.02 -0.52
N ASN A 11 -15.34 8.06 -0.70
CA ASN A 11 -14.16 8.01 -1.57
C ASN A 11 -13.00 7.17 -0.99
N LEU A 12 -13.09 6.79 0.30
CA LEU A 12 -12.08 5.99 0.99
C LEU A 12 -12.42 4.50 0.99
N LYS A 13 -13.63 4.14 0.54
CA LYS A 13 -14.06 2.75 0.44
C LYS A 13 -13.21 2.04 -0.59
N ARG A 14 -12.67 0.88 -0.20
CA ARG A 14 -11.83 0.03 -1.06
C ARG A 14 -12.73 -0.85 -1.94
N ILE A 15 -13.27 -0.28 -3.01
CA ILE A 15 -14.23 -0.97 -3.89
C ILE A 15 -13.59 -1.56 -5.15
N HIS A 16 -12.40 -1.09 -5.53
CA HIS A 16 -11.73 -1.54 -6.75
C HIS A 16 -10.88 -2.80 -6.46
N ARG A 17 -11.31 -3.94 -6.99
CA ARG A 17 -10.53 -5.19 -6.95
C ARG A 17 -9.33 -5.07 -7.89
N LYS A 18 -8.17 -5.53 -7.43
CA LYS A 18 -6.93 -5.66 -8.20
C LYS A 18 -6.29 -7.00 -7.90
N GLU A 19 -5.68 -7.62 -8.90
CA GLU A 19 -5.01 -8.92 -8.79
C GLU A 19 -3.51 -8.74 -9.04
N LEU A 20 -2.71 -9.50 -8.28
CA LEU A 20 -1.26 -9.55 -8.39
C LEU A 20 -0.88 -11.02 -8.56
N VAL A 21 -0.14 -11.32 -9.62
CA VAL A 21 0.34 -12.67 -9.91
C VAL A 21 1.84 -12.69 -9.62
N PHE A 22 2.26 -13.69 -8.85
CA PHE A 22 3.66 -13.90 -8.47
C PHE A 22 4.13 -15.26 -8.99
N ASN A 23 5.41 -15.35 -9.31
CA ASN A 23 6.02 -16.66 -9.51
C ASN A 23 6.23 -17.38 -8.14
N SER A 24 6.65 -18.65 -8.19
CA SER A 24 6.85 -19.46 -7.00
C SER A 24 7.88 -18.86 -6.04
N LEU A 25 9.02 -18.39 -6.55
CA LEU A 25 10.12 -17.82 -5.75
C LEU A 25 9.71 -16.50 -5.08
N GLU A 26 9.00 -15.64 -5.80
CA GLU A 26 8.46 -14.37 -5.28
C GLU A 26 7.45 -14.62 -4.16
N LEU A 27 6.54 -15.57 -4.37
CA LEU A 27 5.54 -15.91 -3.38
C LEU A 27 6.18 -16.48 -2.11
N ASP A 28 7.18 -17.34 -2.24
CA ASP A 28 7.93 -17.89 -1.11
C ASP A 28 8.70 -16.82 -0.35
N ALA A 29 9.36 -15.90 -1.04
CA ALA A 29 10.03 -14.76 -0.41
C ALA A 29 9.03 -13.91 0.42
N ILE A 30 7.86 -13.61 -0.15
CA ILE A 30 6.79 -12.87 0.55
C ILE A 30 6.28 -13.66 1.76
N ASN A 31 6.07 -14.98 1.62
CA ASN A 31 5.62 -15.85 2.70
C ASN A 31 6.62 -15.86 3.87
N ILE A 32 7.91 -16.00 3.57
CA ILE A 32 8.99 -15.98 4.57
C ILE A 32 9.01 -14.62 5.28
N TYR A 33 8.91 -13.52 4.53
CA TYR A 33 8.85 -12.18 5.09
C TYR A 33 7.65 -12.01 6.02
N CYS A 34 6.44 -12.37 5.55
CA CYS A 34 5.23 -12.27 6.36
C CYS A 34 5.30 -13.13 7.62
N LYS A 35 5.90 -14.32 7.55
CA LYS A 35 6.10 -15.20 8.71
C LYS A 35 7.07 -14.57 9.71
N ARG A 36 8.20 -14.05 9.24
CA ARG A 36 9.25 -13.43 10.07
C ARG A 36 8.74 -12.22 10.86
N TYR A 37 7.93 -11.38 10.22
CA TYR A 37 7.42 -10.14 10.83
C TYR A 37 5.98 -10.27 11.36
N HIS A 38 5.46 -11.50 11.49
CA HIS A 38 4.12 -11.79 12.01
C HIS A 38 2.99 -11.01 11.32
N ILE A 39 3.10 -10.82 10.00
CA ILE A 39 2.12 -10.09 9.19
C ILE A 39 0.88 -10.96 9.02
N ARG A 40 -0.19 -10.60 9.72
CA ARG A 40 -1.47 -11.31 9.68
C ARG A 40 -2.29 -11.03 8.42
N ASN A 41 -2.19 -9.81 7.87
CA ASN A 41 -2.97 -9.39 6.71
C ASN A 41 -2.05 -9.00 5.54
N ARG A 42 -1.85 -9.96 4.63
CA ARG A 42 -0.99 -9.81 3.45
C ARG A 42 -1.50 -8.73 2.49
N SER A 43 -2.80 -8.71 2.21
CA SER A 43 -3.40 -7.73 1.31
C SER A 43 -3.24 -6.30 1.81
N LYS A 44 -3.38 -6.10 3.13
CA LYS A 44 -3.10 -4.80 3.77
C LYS A 44 -1.64 -4.41 3.60
N PHE A 45 -0.72 -5.32 3.91
CA PHE A 45 0.72 -5.09 3.81
C PHE A 45 1.15 -4.74 2.38
N LEU A 46 0.72 -5.52 1.39
CA LEU A 46 1.04 -5.27 -0.01
C LEU A 46 0.54 -3.89 -0.45
N ARG A 47 -0.72 -3.56 -0.14
CA ARG A 47 -1.30 -2.25 -0.46
C ARG A 47 -0.52 -1.10 0.17
N GLU A 48 -0.16 -1.22 1.45
CA GLU A 48 0.60 -0.18 2.15
C GLU A 48 1.99 -0.02 1.55
N THR A 49 2.66 -1.12 1.25
CA THR A 49 3.98 -1.10 0.60
C THR A 49 3.94 -0.41 -0.76
N ILE A 50 2.96 -0.75 -1.60
CA ILE A 50 2.79 -0.15 -2.94
C ILE A 50 2.52 1.36 -2.82
N ILE A 51 1.54 1.76 -2.00
CA ILE A 51 1.19 3.18 -1.85
C ILE A 51 2.34 3.98 -1.26
N SER A 52 3.03 3.45 -0.23
CA SER A 52 4.21 4.11 0.32
C SER A 52 5.28 4.31 -0.74
N LYS A 53 5.56 3.31 -1.58
CA LYS A 53 6.56 3.45 -2.66
C LYS A 53 6.15 4.51 -3.67
N VAL A 54 4.88 4.52 -4.08
CA VAL A 54 4.33 5.51 -5.02
C VAL A 54 4.43 6.93 -4.47
N LEU A 55 4.00 7.15 -3.23
CA LEU A 55 4.06 8.47 -2.58
C LEU A 55 5.50 8.97 -2.42
N ASN A 56 6.41 8.11 -1.93
CA ASN A 56 7.83 8.47 -1.81
C ASN A 56 8.45 8.86 -3.16
N LYS A 57 8.04 8.19 -4.25
CA LYS A 57 8.51 8.52 -5.59
C LYS A 57 8.00 9.89 -6.03
N PHE A 58 6.71 10.19 -5.80
CA PHE A 58 6.16 11.52 -6.07
C PHE A 58 6.85 12.62 -5.27
N GLU A 59 7.16 12.39 -4.00
CA GLU A 59 7.91 13.35 -3.17
C GLU A 59 9.34 13.58 -3.68
N THR A 60 9.99 12.53 -4.19
CA THR A 60 11.35 12.63 -4.73
C THR A 60 11.38 13.34 -6.08
N ASP A 61 10.39 13.07 -6.94
CA ASP A 61 10.30 13.64 -8.28
C ASP A 61 9.71 15.05 -8.29
N HIS A 62 9.11 15.50 -7.18
CA HIS A 62 8.70 16.88 -7.04
C HIS A 62 9.96 17.75 -7.01
N PRO A 63 10.13 18.70 -7.96
CA PRO A 63 11.27 19.60 -7.93
C PRO A 63 11.23 20.31 -6.59
N ARG A 64 12.23 20.05 -5.74
CA ARG A 64 12.39 20.80 -4.50
C ARG A 64 12.61 22.24 -4.95
N LEU A 65 11.64 23.11 -4.68
CA LEU A 65 11.81 24.53 -4.92
C LEU A 65 13.12 24.93 -4.23
N PHE A 66 14.06 25.44 -5.03
CA PHE A 66 15.24 26.13 -4.56
C PHE A 66 14.84 27.18 -3.51
#